data_AF-L9XVQ3-F1
#
_entry.id   AF-L9XVQ3-F1
#
_cell.length_a   1.000
_cell.length_b   1.000
_cell.length_c   1.000
_cell.angle_alpha   90.00
_cell.angle_beta   90.00
_cell.angle_gamma   90.00
#
_symmetry.space_group_name_H-M   'P 1'
#
loop_
_entity.id
_entity.type
_entity.pdbx_description
1 polymer ?
#
loop_
_entity_poly.entity_id
_entity_poly.type
_entity_poly.pdbx_seq_one_letter_code
_entity_poly.pdbx_strand_id
1 'polypeptide(L)'
;MGPPSDRAFVTDFPVLTDADVYSKFDYERVVAAIRDAFTERAAGTLEAPPRWHVDAGEGNLVFTAGAATGPTNAAGFRVYETHGTGDDHTELVAVFDAATGAFEGLVAGHAIGGLRTGGIGGVAIDALARSDADTLGVLGTGFQARAQVGAACAARAFDAVTVYSPTRESRESFAETLDTEIEPPVRAVDDPEPVVSEADALVCATNSEDPVFDPGWLTPGTHVTTIGPRFQDAHELPLEVVDRADAIATDSLPQVDAYDRPYIASGADRERMVELAAVLENPDCGRQHVDDITLFCSVGLAGTEVVLGKRFLERFA
;
A
#
# COMPACT_ATOMS: atom_id res chain seq x y z
N MET A 1 -45.72 14.50 3.25
CA MET A 1 -44.30 14.90 3.28
C MET A 1 -44.25 16.35 3.71
N GLY A 2 -43.79 16.63 4.94
CA GLY A 2 -43.49 18.00 5.33
C GLY A 2 -42.37 18.56 4.44
N PRO A 3 -42.23 19.90 4.33
CA PRO A 3 -41.08 20.47 3.64
C PRO A 3 -39.80 19.92 4.28
N PRO A 4 -38.73 19.64 3.49
CA PRO A 4 -37.46 19.28 4.07
C PRO A 4 -37.10 20.38 5.07
N SER A 5 -36.88 20.00 6.33
CA SER A 5 -36.34 20.91 7.33
C SER A 5 -35.11 21.58 6.73
N ASP A 6 -34.97 22.90 6.86
CA ASP A 6 -33.75 23.65 6.58
C ASP A 6 -32.62 23.10 7.46
N ARG A 7 -32.08 21.92 7.12
CA ARG A 7 -30.75 21.52 7.53
C ARG A 7 -29.84 22.45 6.76
N ALA A 8 -29.40 23.52 7.44
CA ALA A 8 -28.34 24.36 6.93
C ALA A 8 -27.25 23.43 6.39
N PHE A 9 -26.94 23.53 5.08
CA PHE A 9 -25.77 22.87 4.55
C PHE A 9 -24.59 23.36 5.39
N VAL A 10 -23.89 22.45 6.06
CA VAL A 10 -22.65 22.80 6.76
C VAL A 10 -21.67 23.21 5.67
N THR A 11 -21.36 24.50 5.60
CA THR A 11 -20.45 25.06 4.59
C THR A 11 -18.99 25.11 5.06
N ASP A 12 -18.76 24.91 6.35
CA ASP A 12 -17.41 24.91 6.94
C ASP A 12 -16.98 23.47 7.19
N PHE A 13 -16.24 22.90 6.25
CA PHE A 13 -15.55 21.63 6.41
C PHE A 13 -14.06 21.80 6.05
N PRO A 14 -13.15 21.10 6.74
CA PRO A 14 -11.73 21.12 6.40
C PRO A 14 -11.45 20.53 5.00
N VAL A 15 -10.53 21.16 4.30
CA VAL A 15 -9.89 20.66 3.09
C VAL A 15 -8.39 20.63 3.36
N LEU A 16 -7.82 19.43 3.45
CA LEU A 16 -6.39 19.22 3.70
C LEU A 16 -5.65 19.04 2.39
N THR A 17 -4.54 19.73 2.22
CA THR A 17 -3.63 19.59 1.08
C THR A 17 -2.48 18.63 1.41
N ASP A 18 -1.66 18.28 0.40
CA ASP A 18 -0.41 17.54 0.64
C ASP A 18 0.50 18.23 1.66
N ALA A 19 0.57 19.57 1.65
CA ALA A 19 1.37 20.31 2.63
C ALA A 19 0.84 20.13 4.06
N ASP A 20 -0.49 20.10 4.22
CA ASP A 20 -1.11 19.82 5.53
C ASP A 20 -0.78 18.39 5.97
N VAL A 21 -0.98 17.41 5.09
CA VAL A 21 -0.66 16.00 5.36
C VAL A 21 0.80 15.83 5.77
N TYR A 22 1.75 16.31 4.96
CA TYR A 22 3.18 16.18 5.23
C TYR A 22 3.65 16.98 6.46
N SER A 23 2.95 18.05 6.86
CA SER A 23 3.32 18.80 8.07
C SER A 23 3.02 18.06 9.38
N LYS A 24 2.19 17.01 9.33
CA LYS A 24 1.65 16.35 10.53
C LYS A 24 1.70 14.83 10.51
N PHE A 25 2.09 14.20 9.40
CA PHE A 25 2.20 12.76 9.31
C PHE A 25 3.39 12.21 10.10
N ASP A 26 3.27 10.95 10.47
CA ASP A 26 4.36 10.07 10.85
C ASP A 26 3.99 8.65 10.41
N TYR A 27 4.99 7.85 10.09
CA TYR A 27 4.75 6.53 9.53
C TYR A 27 4.10 5.56 10.53
N GLU A 28 4.37 5.69 11.83
CA GLU A 28 3.76 4.85 12.88
C GLU A 28 2.24 5.00 12.88
N ARG A 29 1.72 6.24 12.83
CA ARG A 29 0.28 6.50 12.76
C ARG A 29 -0.34 6.07 11.45
N VAL A 30 0.39 6.22 10.34
CA VAL A 30 -0.08 5.71 9.04
C VAL A 30 -0.24 4.19 9.12
N VAL A 31 0.77 3.46 9.57
CA VAL A 31 0.71 2.00 9.74
C VAL A 31 -0.39 1.59 10.72
N ALA A 32 -0.55 2.30 11.84
CA ALA A 32 -1.63 2.03 12.79
C ALA A 32 -3.02 2.21 12.17
N ALA A 33 -3.25 3.31 11.43
CA ALA A 33 -4.53 3.55 10.75
C ALA A 33 -4.84 2.47 9.70
N ILE A 34 -3.82 2.03 8.95
CA ILE A 34 -4.00 0.95 7.98
C ILE A 34 -4.25 -0.40 8.68
N ARG A 35 -3.59 -0.66 9.82
CA ARG A 35 -3.85 -1.86 10.63
C ARG A 35 -5.28 -1.87 11.19
N ASP A 36 -5.79 -0.72 11.64
CA ASP A 36 -7.20 -0.58 12.04
C ASP A 36 -8.13 -0.95 10.88
N ALA A 37 -7.85 -0.47 9.66
CA ALA A 37 -8.65 -0.79 8.48
C ALA A 37 -8.68 -2.31 8.19
N PHE A 38 -7.54 -3.00 8.24
CA PHE A 38 -7.51 -4.46 8.05
C PHE A 38 -8.14 -5.23 9.22
N THR A 39 -8.03 -4.72 10.45
CA THR A 39 -8.70 -5.31 11.62
C THR A 39 -10.23 -5.22 11.47
N GLU A 40 -10.74 -4.08 11.02
CA GLU A 40 -12.15 -3.91 10.70
C GLU A 40 -12.59 -4.73 9.48
N ARG A 41 -11.71 -4.91 8.48
CA ARG A 41 -11.97 -5.83 7.35
C ARG A 41 -12.13 -7.26 7.83
N ALA A 42 -11.23 -7.74 8.69
CA ALA A 42 -11.32 -9.09 9.27
C ALA A 42 -12.58 -9.26 10.11
N ALA A 43 -12.95 -8.25 10.91
CA ALA A 43 -14.17 -8.26 11.70
C ALA A 43 -15.47 -8.12 10.89
N GLY A 44 -15.39 -7.90 9.57
CA GLY A 44 -16.54 -7.65 8.70
C GLY A 44 -17.20 -6.28 8.91
N THR A 45 -16.48 -5.32 9.50
CA THR A 45 -16.97 -3.95 9.72
C THR A 45 -16.39 -2.92 8.76
N LEU A 46 -15.45 -3.30 7.87
CA LEU A 46 -15.03 -2.51 6.71
C LEU A 46 -15.58 -3.09 5.40
N GLU A 47 -16.58 -2.41 4.83
CA GLU A 47 -17.04 -2.67 3.47
C GLU A 47 -16.08 -1.98 2.48
N ALA A 48 -15.51 -2.74 1.55
CA ALA A 48 -14.53 -2.25 0.57
C ALA A 48 -14.70 -2.98 -0.77
N PRO A 49 -15.62 -2.51 -1.64
CA PRO A 49 -15.81 -3.08 -2.96
C PRO A 49 -14.58 -2.84 -3.87
N PRO A 50 -14.41 -3.65 -4.94
CA PRO A 50 -13.41 -3.38 -5.95
C PRO A 50 -13.57 -1.98 -6.56
N ARG A 51 -12.45 -1.38 -6.95
CA ARG A 51 -12.43 -0.11 -7.67
C ARG A 51 -13.18 -0.24 -8.99
N TRP A 52 -13.77 0.86 -9.43
CA TRP A 52 -14.35 0.96 -10.77
C TRP A 52 -13.84 2.24 -11.44
N HIS A 53 -13.97 2.31 -12.76
CA HIS A 53 -13.48 3.43 -13.53
C HIS A 53 -14.49 3.88 -14.58
N VAL A 54 -14.36 5.13 -15.00
CA VAL A 54 -15.06 5.71 -16.14
C VAL A 54 -14.02 6.10 -17.18
N ASP A 55 -14.17 5.58 -18.39
CA ASP A 55 -13.38 6.00 -19.55
C ASP A 55 -13.71 7.47 -19.88
N ALA A 56 -12.71 8.34 -19.75
CA ALA A 56 -12.78 9.77 -20.04
C ALA A 56 -12.13 10.12 -21.39
N GLY A 57 -11.77 9.13 -22.21
CA GLY A 57 -11.18 9.25 -23.54
C GLY A 57 -9.66 9.29 -23.53
N GLU A 58 -9.05 10.28 -22.88
CA GLU A 58 -7.58 10.44 -22.78
C GLU A 58 -6.97 9.75 -21.54
N GLY A 59 -7.83 9.14 -20.72
CA GLY A 59 -7.49 8.48 -19.47
C GLY A 59 -8.77 7.98 -18.79
N ASN A 60 -8.63 7.45 -17.58
CA ASN A 60 -9.75 7.01 -16.76
C ASN A 60 -9.91 7.92 -15.54
N LEU A 61 -11.15 8.06 -15.08
CA LEU A 61 -11.45 8.51 -13.73
C LEU A 61 -11.76 7.29 -12.86
N VAL A 62 -10.92 7.01 -11.87
CA VAL A 62 -10.99 5.81 -11.03
C VAL A 62 -11.55 6.16 -9.67
N PHE A 63 -12.51 5.35 -9.21
CA PHE A 63 -13.15 5.47 -7.91
C PHE A 63 -12.88 4.25 -7.03
N THR A 64 -12.48 4.51 -5.78
CA THR A 64 -12.56 3.55 -4.68
C THR A 64 -13.52 4.09 -3.64
N ALA A 65 -14.22 3.20 -2.94
CA ALA A 65 -15.13 3.57 -1.86
C ALA A 65 -15.00 2.58 -0.71
N GLY A 66 -15.29 3.03 0.51
CA GLY A 66 -15.34 2.14 1.65
C GLY A 66 -16.08 2.74 2.84
N ALA A 67 -16.51 1.86 3.74
CA ALA A 67 -17.20 2.22 4.97
C ALA A 67 -16.73 1.34 6.13
N ALA A 68 -15.93 1.93 7.03
CA ALA A 68 -15.54 1.38 8.33
C ALA A 68 -16.62 1.75 9.36
N THR A 69 -17.44 0.77 9.70
CA THR A 69 -18.61 0.91 10.61
C THR A 69 -18.30 0.50 12.06
N GLY A 70 -17.07 0.05 12.31
CA GLY A 70 -16.56 -0.25 13.64
C GLY A 70 -15.99 1.00 14.33
N PRO A 71 -14.92 0.86 15.12
CA PRO A 71 -14.35 1.96 15.89
C PRO A 71 -13.91 3.17 15.08
N THR A 72 -13.48 3.00 13.82
CA THR A 72 -13.05 4.13 12.97
C THR A 72 -14.21 5.04 12.60
N ASN A 73 -15.42 4.49 12.41
CA ASN A 73 -16.64 5.23 12.07
C ASN A 73 -16.43 6.23 10.91
N ALA A 74 -15.99 5.72 9.76
CA ALA A 74 -15.69 6.52 8.58
C ALA A 74 -16.23 5.86 7.31
N ALA A 75 -16.90 6.62 6.47
CA ALA A 75 -17.35 6.20 5.15
C ALA A 75 -16.91 7.24 4.11
N GLY A 76 -16.71 6.83 2.87
CA GLY A 76 -16.21 7.77 1.88
C GLY A 76 -15.79 7.15 0.57
N PHE A 77 -15.10 7.96 -0.22
CA PHE A 77 -14.54 7.55 -1.49
C PHE A 77 -13.28 8.33 -1.81
N ARG A 78 -12.45 7.73 -2.67
CA ARG A 78 -11.35 8.38 -3.35
C ARG A 78 -11.60 8.40 -4.83
N VAL A 79 -11.25 9.51 -5.46
CA VAL A 79 -11.25 9.67 -6.91
C VAL A 79 -9.88 10.15 -7.37
N TYR A 80 -9.37 9.56 -8.43
CA TYR A 80 -8.12 9.95 -9.06
C TYR A 80 -8.18 9.66 -10.56
N GLU A 81 -7.32 10.32 -11.30
CA GLU A 81 -7.32 10.29 -12.75
C GLU A 81 -6.07 9.55 -13.29
N THR A 82 -6.14 9.01 -14.51
CA THR A 82 -5.01 8.30 -15.16
C THR A 82 -4.66 8.89 -16.53
N HIS A 83 -4.81 10.20 -16.70
CA HIS A 83 -4.49 10.93 -17.92
C HIS A 83 -2.99 11.23 -17.97
N GLY A 84 -2.43 11.13 -19.17
CA GLY A 84 -1.02 11.45 -19.40
C GLY A 84 -0.04 10.48 -18.71
N THR A 85 1.23 10.88 -18.70
CA THR A 85 2.36 10.08 -18.19
C THR A 85 3.21 10.87 -17.19
N GLY A 86 2.65 11.92 -16.59
CA GLY A 86 3.37 12.82 -15.67
C GLY A 86 3.04 12.52 -14.21
N ASP A 87 3.90 12.95 -13.29
CA ASP A 87 3.77 12.64 -11.86
C ASP A 87 2.76 13.53 -11.09
N ASP A 88 2.19 14.54 -11.77
CA ASP A 88 1.24 15.50 -11.18
C ASP A 88 -0.20 14.92 -11.14
N HIS A 89 -0.37 13.80 -10.45
CA HIS A 89 -1.69 13.22 -10.22
C HIS A 89 -2.32 13.83 -8.97
N THR A 90 -3.47 14.48 -9.11
CA THR A 90 -4.27 14.89 -7.95
C THR A 90 -5.33 13.84 -7.68
N GLU A 91 -5.41 13.40 -6.43
CA GLU A 91 -6.52 12.60 -5.93
C GLU A 91 -7.29 13.37 -4.87
N LEU A 92 -8.55 12.97 -4.70
CA LEU A 92 -9.45 13.55 -3.72
C LEU A 92 -10.07 12.43 -2.89
N VAL A 93 -9.96 12.54 -1.57
CA VAL A 93 -10.61 11.64 -0.61
C VAL A 93 -11.66 12.41 0.16
N ALA A 94 -12.92 11.99 0.02
CA ALA A 94 -14.04 12.55 0.75
C ALA A 94 -14.41 11.64 1.92
N VAL A 95 -14.52 12.22 3.12
CA VAL A 95 -14.80 11.49 4.35
C VAL A 95 -16.13 11.94 4.94
N PHE A 96 -16.91 10.96 5.37
CA PHE A 96 -18.19 11.09 6.04
C PHE A 96 -18.14 10.28 7.34
N ASP A 97 -18.88 10.73 8.35
CA ASP A 97 -19.18 9.93 9.52
C ASP A 97 -20.10 8.76 9.11
N ALA A 98 -19.67 7.52 9.35
CA ALA A 98 -20.40 6.33 8.87
C ALA A 98 -21.76 6.15 9.57
N ALA A 99 -21.89 6.58 10.83
CA ALA A 99 -23.11 6.42 11.60
C ALA A 99 -24.20 7.44 11.24
N THR A 100 -23.82 8.68 10.95
CA THR A 100 -24.74 9.81 10.73
C THR A 100 -24.85 10.22 9.26
N GLY A 101 -23.88 9.86 8.44
CA GLY A 101 -23.73 10.32 7.05
C GLY A 101 -23.33 11.79 6.94
N ALA A 102 -22.89 12.42 8.05
CA ALA A 102 -22.41 13.80 8.02
C ALA A 102 -21.09 13.88 7.26
N PHE A 103 -20.96 14.84 6.35
CA PHE A 103 -19.71 15.11 5.66
C PHE A 103 -18.71 15.76 6.61
N GLU A 104 -17.48 15.24 6.66
CA GLU A 104 -16.46 15.67 7.61
C GLU A 104 -15.33 16.47 6.97
N GLY A 105 -15.01 16.22 5.69
CA GLY A 105 -13.99 16.98 4.99
C GLY A 105 -13.38 16.27 3.79
N LEU A 106 -12.38 16.93 3.21
CA LEU A 106 -11.63 16.47 2.04
C LEU A 106 -10.14 16.38 2.37
N VAL A 107 -9.47 15.39 1.79
CA VAL A 107 -8.02 15.39 1.62
C VAL A 107 -7.73 15.42 0.13
N ALA A 108 -6.99 16.41 -0.34
CA ALA A 108 -6.69 16.66 -1.74
C ALA A 108 -5.17 16.66 -1.99
N GLY A 109 -4.75 15.87 -2.97
CA GLY A 109 -3.33 15.68 -3.29
C GLY A 109 -2.90 14.22 -3.19
N HIS A 110 -1.70 13.92 -3.66
CA HIS A 110 -1.20 12.55 -3.87
C HIS A 110 -0.61 11.89 -2.62
N ALA A 111 -0.35 12.66 -1.55
CA ALA A 111 0.29 12.17 -0.34
C ALA A 111 -0.49 11.01 0.29
N ILE A 112 -1.82 11.13 0.37
CA ILE A 112 -2.65 10.12 1.02
C ILE A 112 -2.60 8.77 0.29
N GLY A 113 -2.61 8.78 -1.05
CA GLY A 113 -2.48 7.59 -1.88
C GLY A 113 -1.12 6.90 -1.73
N GLY A 114 -0.04 7.67 -1.63
CA GLY A 114 1.29 7.13 -1.32
C GLY A 114 1.36 6.54 0.08
N LEU A 115 0.97 7.33 1.10
CA LEU A 115 1.03 6.93 2.51
C LEU A 115 0.18 5.70 2.80
N ARG A 116 -1.05 5.62 2.28
CA ARG A 116 -1.90 4.43 2.49
C ARG A 116 -1.33 3.19 1.80
N THR A 117 -0.73 3.34 0.61
CA THR A 117 -0.09 2.20 -0.09
C THR A 117 1.15 1.73 0.66
N GLY A 118 1.96 2.66 1.16
CA GLY A 118 3.08 2.39 2.08
C GLY A 118 2.63 1.67 3.35
N GLY A 119 1.61 2.20 4.02
CA GLY A 119 1.07 1.60 5.24
C GLY A 119 0.54 0.18 5.04
N ILE A 120 -0.07 -0.12 3.88
CA ILE A 120 -0.47 -1.50 3.53
C ILE A 120 0.75 -2.42 3.46
N GLY A 121 1.82 -1.97 2.80
CA GLY A 121 3.06 -2.74 2.73
C GLY A 121 3.75 -2.90 4.08
N GLY A 122 3.75 -1.87 4.93
CA GLY A 122 4.25 -1.96 6.31
C GLY A 122 3.49 -3.00 7.15
N VAL A 123 2.15 -3.02 7.06
CA VAL A 123 1.33 -4.03 7.73
C VAL A 123 1.59 -5.43 7.15
N ALA A 124 1.76 -5.56 5.83
CA ALA A 124 2.07 -6.83 5.19
C ALA A 124 3.43 -7.38 5.64
N ILE A 125 4.47 -6.54 5.63
CA ILE A 125 5.82 -6.90 6.10
C ILE A 125 5.77 -7.35 7.56
N ASP A 126 5.08 -6.61 8.43
CA ASP A 126 4.99 -6.99 9.84
C ASP A 126 4.32 -8.34 10.06
N ALA A 127 3.26 -8.63 9.28
CA ALA A 127 2.49 -9.86 9.38
C ALA A 127 3.18 -11.09 8.75
N LEU A 128 3.96 -10.88 7.68
CA LEU A 128 4.45 -11.97 6.82
C LEU A 128 5.97 -12.18 6.88
N ALA A 129 6.75 -11.19 7.30
CA ALA A 129 8.20 -11.34 7.46
C ALA A 129 8.54 -12.12 8.75
N ARG A 130 9.69 -12.81 8.72
CA ARG A 130 10.22 -13.54 9.90
C ARG A 130 10.39 -12.59 11.07
N SER A 131 10.11 -13.01 12.30
CA SER A 131 10.17 -12.11 13.47
C SER A 131 11.55 -11.49 13.73
N ASP A 132 12.60 -12.11 13.19
CA ASP A 132 14.01 -11.70 13.24
C ASP A 132 14.51 -11.11 11.90
N ALA A 133 13.59 -10.57 11.08
CA ALA A 133 13.96 -9.87 9.85
C ALA A 133 14.60 -8.51 10.18
N ASP A 134 15.89 -8.37 9.90
CA ASP A 134 16.71 -7.21 10.27
C ASP A 134 17.15 -6.40 9.04
N THR A 135 17.07 -6.92 7.82
CA THR A 135 17.45 -6.20 6.58
C THR A 135 16.28 -5.96 5.62
N LEU A 136 16.20 -4.72 5.10
CA LEU A 136 15.23 -4.33 4.08
C LEU A 136 15.94 -4.04 2.74
N GLY A 137 15.63 -4.83 1.71
CA GLY A 137 16.01 -4.56 0.33
C GLY A 137 14.91 -3.82 -0.42
N VAL A 138 15.27 -2.85 -1.27
CA VAL A 138 14.32 -2.06 -2.06
C VAL A 138 14.79 -1.94 -3.51
N LEU A 139 13.97 -2.47 -4.42
CA LEU A 139 14.12 -2.28 -5.86
C LEU A 139 13.14 -1.19 -6.32
N GLY A 140 13.67 -0.06 -6.75
CA GLY A 140 12.92 1.14 -7.10
C GLY A 140 13.11 2.28 -6.10
N THR A 141 13.17 3.51 -6.61
CA THR A 141 13.43 4.73 -5.81
C THR A 141 12.44 5.84 -6.16
N GLY A 142 11.20 5.44 -6.49
CA GLY A 142 10.11 6.34 -6.87
C GLY A 142 9.22 6.73 -5.68
N PHE A 143 8.12 7.40 -6.00
CA PHE A 143 7.14 7.90 -5.02
C PHE A 143 6.64 6.81 -4.05
N GLN A 144 6.25 5.64 -4.58
CA GLN A 144 5.75 4.54 -3.75
C GLN A 144 6.85 3.93 -2.87
N ALA A 145 8.06 3.77 -3.42
CA ALA A 145 9.19 3.20 -2.68
C ALA A 145 9.47 3.97 -1.37
N ARG A 146 9.39 5.30 -1.40
CA ARG A 146 9.60 6.14 -0.21
C ARG A 146 8.61 5.80 0.90
N ALA A 147 7.32 5.73 0.56
CA ALA A 147 6.28 5.41 1.53
C ALA A 147 6.38 3.96 2.03
N GLN A 148 6.79 3.01 1.18
CA GLN A 148 7.05 1.63 1.57
C GLN A 148 8.18 1.54 2.59
N VAL A 149 9.33 2.18 2.35
CA VAL A 149 10.47 2.14 3.28
C VAL A 149 10.10 2.73 4.64
N GLY A 150 9.52 3.94 4.65
CA GLY A 150 9.13 4.58 5.90
C GLY A 150 8.10 3.77 6.69
N ALA A 151 7.09 3.21 6.02
CA ALA A 151 6.08 2.37 6.68
C ALA A 151 6.65 1.03 7.14
N ALA A 152 7.54 0.40 6.38
CA ALA A 152 8.22 -0.84 6.78
C ALA A 152 9.05 -0.61 8.05
N CYS A 153 9.84 0.46 8.08
CA CYS A 153 10.69 0.81 9.23
C CYS A 153 9.89 1.29 10.46
N ALA A 154 8.67 1.79 10.26
CA ALA A 154 7.75 2.09 11.36
C ALA A 154 6.99 0.86 11.87
N ALA A 155 6.75 -0.12 11.00
CA ALA A 155 6.09 -1.36 11.36
C ALA A 155 7.05 -2.30 12.10
N ARG A 156 8.35 -2.26 11.76
CA ARG A 156 9.40 -3.09 12.35
C ARG A 156 10.76 -2.40 12.39
N ALA A 157 11.57 -2.77 13.36
CA ALA A 157 12.96 -2.33 13.46
C ALA A 157 13.82 -3.12 12.45
N PHE A 158 14.44 -2.40 11.52
CA PHE A 158 15.48 -2.92 10.64
C PHE A 158 16.84 -2.35 11.07
N ASP A 159 17.92 -3.07 10.83
CA ASP A 159 19.30 -2.62 11.04
C ASP A 159 19.88 -1.87 9.84
N ALA A 160 19.36 -2.13 8.64
CA ALA A 160 19.80 -1.48 7.41
C ALA A 160 18.74 -1.54 6.30
N VAL A 161 18.73 -0.51 5.46
CA VAL A 161 17.99 -0.47 4.20
C VAL A 161 18.98 -0.39 3.04
N THR A 162 18.88 -1.32 2.08
CA THR A 162 19.69 -1.30 0.86
C THR A 162 18.79 -1.04 -0.34
N VAL A 163 19.14 -0.05 -1.16
CA VAL A 163 18.29 0.41 -2.27
C VAL A 163 19.02 0.35 -3.60
N TYR A 164 18.31 -0.06 -4.66
CA TYR A 164 18.80 0.01 -6.02
C TYR A 164 17.71 0.52 -6.96
N SER A 165 18.13 1.35 -7.91
CA SER A 165 17.40 1.66 -9.14
C SER A 165 18.42 1.92 -10.25
N PRO A 166 18.05 1.78 -11.55
CA PRO A 166 19.01 1.92 -12.65
C PRO A 166 19.71 3.28 -12.70
N THR A 167 18.99 4.35 -12.34
CA THR A 167 19.51 5.72 -12.34
C THR A 167 20.26 6.02 -11.05
N ARG A 168 21.59 6.14 -11.15
CA ARG A 168 22.47 6.40 -10.00
C ARG A 168 22.07 7.61 -9.17
N GLU A 169 21.84 8.74 -9.82
CA GLU A 169 21.44 9.99 -9.16
C GLU A 169 20.13 9.82 -8.37
N SER A 170 19.16 9.07 -8.92
CA SER A 170 17.89 8.79 -8.24
C SER A 170 18.08 7.95 -6.98
N ARG A 171 18.88 6.89 -7.01
CA ARG A 171 19.12 6.05 -5.82
C ARG A 171 19.98 6.73 -4.76
N GLU A 172 20.96 7.53 -5.15
CA GLU A 172 21.78 8.31 -4.21
C GLU A 172 20.91 9.36 -3.52
N SER A 173 20.13 10.14 -4.25
CA SER A 173 19.23 11.15 -3.68
C SER A 173 18.13 10.54 -2.79
N PHE A 174 17.58 9.39 -3.18
CA PHE A 174 16.60 8.65 -2.39
C PHE A 174 17.18 8.20 -1.05
N ALA A 175 18.37 7.61 -1.06
CA ALA A 175 19.06 7.17 0.14
C ALA A 175 19.40 8.36 1.05
N GLU A 176 20.01 9.42 0.52
CA GLU A 176 20.35 10.63 1.28
C GLU A 176 19.13 11.28 1.95
N THR A 177 18.00 11.33 1.25
CA THR A 177 16.76 11.90 1.82
C THR A 177 16.25 11.05 2.96
N LEU A 178 16.08 9.74 2.75
CA LEU A 178 15.50 8.85 3.76
C LEU A 178 16.42 8.64 4.96
N ASP A 179 17.74 8.66 4.78
CA ASP A 179 18.72 8.56 5.88
C ASP A 179 18.56 9.69 6.91
N THR A 180 17.89 10.80 6.54
CA THR A 180 17.52 11.89 7.47
C THR A 180 16.12 11.79 8.06
N GLU A 181 15.27 10.89 7.55
CA GLU A 181 13.85 10.76 7.89
C GLU A 181 13.53 9.51 8.73
N ILE A 182 14.38 8.48 8.66
CA ILE A 182 14.18 7.19 9.36
C ILE A 182 15.45 6.76 10.10
N GLU A 183 15.30 5.86 11.08
CA GLU A 183 16.42 5.45 11.95
C GLU A 183 17.41 4.43 11.35
N PRO A 184 17.04 3.43 10.51
CA PRO A 184 18.05 2.57 9.90
C PRO A 184 18.82 3.31 8.80
N PRO A 185 20.15 3.09 8.68
CA PRO A 185 20.93 3.65 7.61
C PRO A 185 20.41 3.17 6.25
N VAL A 186 20.28 4.11 5.31
CA VAL A 186 19.83 3.83 3.95
C VAL A 186 21.01 3.91 2.99
N ARG A 187 21.29 2.80 2.29
CA ARG A 187 22.46 2.69 1.40
C ARG A 187 22.05 2.41 -0.03
N ALA A 188 22.42 3.31 -0.93
CA ALA A 188 22.37 3.06 -2.36
C ALA A 188 23.54 2.15 -2.78
N VAL A 189 23.24 1.10 -3.56
CA VAL A 189 24.26 0.20 -4.12
C VAL A 189 24.31 0.29 -5.64
N ASP A 190 25.40 -0.19 -6.23
CA ASP A 190 25.60 -0.17 -7.69
C ASP A 190 25.13 -1.45 -8.40
N ASP A 191 24.72 -2.47 -7.64
CA ASP A 191 24.30 -3.79 -8.12
C ASP A 191 22.98 -4.20 -7.44
N PRO A 192 21.95 -4.68 -8.18
CA PRO A 192 20.72 -5.19 -7.57
C PRO A 192 20.89 -6.51 -6.80
N GLU A 193 21.91 -7.33 -7.08
CA GLU A 193 22.04 -8.67 -6.48
C GLU A 193 22.12 -8.64 -4.93
N PRO A 194 22.93 -7.79 -4.29
CA PRO A 194 22.96 -7.68 -2.82
C PRO A 194 21.63 -7.19 -2.22
N VAL A 195 20.85 -6.39 -2.97
CA VAL A 195 19.53 -5.92 -2.51
C VAL A 195 18.56 -7.08 -2.33
N VAL A 196 18.69 -8.13 -3.14
CA VAL A 196 17.82 -9.31 -3.09
C VAL A 196 18.41 -10.39 -2.19
N SER A 197 19.69 -10.70 -2.35
CA SER A 197 20.32 -11.84 -1.69
C SER A 197 20.58 -11.65 -0.20
N GLU A 198 20.70 -10.40 0.26
CA GLU A 198 20.91 -10.06 1.67
C GLU A 198 19.63 -9.60 2.39
N ALA A 199 18.49 -9.57 1.70
CA ALA A 199 17.23 -9.05 2.24
C ALA A 199 16.40 -10.11 2.98
N ASP A 200 16.05 -9.82 4.23
CA ASP A 200 15.01 -10.54 4.96
C ASP A 200 13.61 -10.13 4.49
N ALA A 201 13.45 -8.85 4.16
CA ALA A 201 12.28 -8.30 3.49
C ALA A 201 12.71 -7.55 2.23
N LEU A 202 12.08 -7.84 1.09
CA LEU A 202 12.33 -7.23 -0.21
C LEU A 202 11.07 -6.49 -0.67
N VAL A 203 11.21 -5.21 -0.99
CA VAL A 203 10.15 -4.42 -1.62
C VAL A 203 10.53 -4.16 -3.07
N CYS A 204 9.68 -4.56 -4.00
CA CYS A 204 9.71 -4.12 -5.38
C CYS A 204 8.64 -3.04 -5.57
N ALA A 205 9.09 -1.85 -5.95
CA ALA A 205 8.25 -0.67 -6.17
C ALA A 205 8.76 0.11 -7.39
N THR A 206 8.78 -0.58 -8.52
CA THR A 206 9.21 -0.09 -9.82
C THR A 206 8.02 0.14 -10.76
N ASN A 207 8.29 0.77 -11.90
CA ASN A 207 7.36 0.85 -13.03
C ASN A 207 7.74 -0.14 -14.16
N SER A 208 8.62 -1.11 -13.89
CA SER A 208 9.09 -2.07 -14.89
C SER A 208 7.99 -3.04 -15.27
N GLU A 209 7.81 -3.26 -16.57
CA GLU A 209 6.94 -4.33 -17.09
C GLU A 209 7.70 -5.66 -17.24
N ASP A 210 9.03 -5.62 -17.08
CA ASP A 210 9.92 -6.78 -17.10
C ASP A 210 10.51 -7.06 -15.70
N PRO A 211 10.81 -8.33 -15.35
CA PRO A 211 11.44 -8.68 -14.08
C PRO A 211 12.74 -7.92 -13.80
N VAL A 212 12.89 -7.39 -12.58
CA VAL A 212 14.00 -6.49 -12.23
C VAL A 212 15.16 -7.16 -11.47
N PHE A 213 15.08 -8.46 -11.22
CA PHE A 213 16.14 -9.23 -10.55
C PHE A 213 16.13 -10.70 -10.97
N ASP A 214 17.24 -11.42 -10.74
CA ASP A 214 17.30 -12.86 -10.96
C ASP A 214 16.65 -13.60 -9.77
N PRO A 215 15.65 -14.48 -9.99
CA PRO A 215 15.00 -15.18 -8.89
C PRO A 215 15.98 -16.05 -8.08
N GLY A 216 17.08 -16.52 -8.67
CA GLY A 216 18.14 -17.28 -8.01
C GLY A 216 18.85 -16.54 -6.88
N TRP A 217 18.76 -15.21 -6.82
CA TRP A 217 19.28 -14.41 -5.72
C TRP A 217 18.41 -14.49 -4.46
N LEU A 218 17.13 -14.83 -4.58
CA LEU A 218 16.21 -14.90 -3.45
C LEU A 218 16.57 -16.05 -2.51
N THR A 219 16.71 -15.77 -1.21
CA THR A 219 17.09 -16.75 -0.20
C THR A 219 15.86 -17.31 0.54
N PRO A 220 15.94 -18.52 1.13
CA PRO A 220 14.89 -19.02 2.00
C PRO A 220 14.61 -18.06 3.16
N GLY A 221 13.34 -17.92 3.53
CA GLY A 221 12.91 -17.03 4.61
C GLY A 221 12.56 -15.62 4.17
N THR A 222 12.93 -15.17 2.96
CA THR A 222 12.65 -13.80 2.51
C THR A 222 11.14 -13.53 2.40
N HIS A 223 10.71 -12.37 2.87
CA HIS A 223 9.42 -11.79 2.54
C HIS A 223 9.54 -10.87 1.33
N VAL A 224 8.67 -11.00 0.33
CA VAL A 224 8.66 -10.17 -0.87
C VAL A 224 7.34 -9.40 -0.95
N THR A 225 7.41 -8.09 -1.12
CA THR A 225 6.27 -7.22 -1.42
C THR A 225 6.43 -6.65 -2.83
N THR A 226 5.39 -6.76 -3.67
CA THR A 226 5.33 -6.09 -4.99
C THR A 226 4.22 -5.05 -5.02
N ILE A 227 4.56 -3.87 -5.56
CA ILE A 227 3.69 -2.70 -5.65
C ILE A 227 3.42 -2.33 -7.11
N GLY A 228 4.40 -2.54 -7.99
CA GLY A 228 4.38 -2.14 -9.39
C GLY A 228 3.47 -3.01 -10.28
N PRO A 229 3.76 -3.06 -11.59
CA PRO A 229 3.11 -3.99 -12.50
C PRO A 229 3.21 -5.43 -11.98
N ARG A 230 2.10 -6.16 -12.04
CA ARG A 230 1.94 -7.50 -11.45
C ARG A 230 0.88 -8.32 -12.19
N PHE A 231 0.97 -8.29 -13.51
CA PHE A 231 0.18 -9.08 -14.45
C PHE A 231 1.09 -10.07 -15.17
N GLN A 232 0.55 -11.17 -15.70
CA GLN A 232 1.36 -12.21 -16.35
C GLN A 232 2.19 -11.71 -17.54
N ASP A 233 1.77 -10.60 -18.15
CA ASP A 233 2.39 -9.96 -19.31
C ASP A 233 3.08 -8.62 -18.99
N ALA A 234 3.00 -8.14 -17.74
CA ALA A 234 3.66 -6.91 -17.28
C ALA A 234 3.89 -6.98 -15.77
N HIS A 235 5.13 -7.26 -15.35
CA HIS A 235 5.48 -7.64 -14.00
C HIS A 235 6.92 -7.26 -13.65
N GLU A 236 7.10 -6.64 -12.49
CA GLU A 236 8.44 -6.31 -11.98
C GLU A 236 9.13 -7.50 -11.28
N LEU A 237 8.36 -8.49 -10.83
CA LEU A 237 8.87 -9.70 -10.20
C LEU A 237 9.02 -10.82 -11.24
N PRO A 238 10.07 -11.66 -11.18
CA PRO A 238 10.08 -12.93 -11.90
C PRO A 238 8.89 -13.82 -11.50
N LEU A 239 8.24 -14.50 -12.45
CA LEU A 239 7.12 -15.40 -12.16
C LEU A 239 7.53 -16.56 -11.23
N GLU A 240 8.80 -16.97 -11.29
CA GLU A 240 9.37 -17.99 -10.42
C GLU A 240 9.30 -17.63 -8.93
N VAL A 241 9.13 -16.34 -8.58
CA VAL A 241 8.87 -15.91 -7.21
C VAL A 241 7.49 -16.39 -6.74
N VAL A 242 6.49 -16.39 -7.61
CA VAL A 242 5.15 -16.93 -7.31
C VAL A 242 5.24 -18.44 -7.08
N ASP A 243 5.93 -19.16 -7.96
CA ASP A 243 6.12 -20.61 -7.86
C ASP A 243 6.83 -21.03 -6.57
N ARG A 244 7.77 -20.19 -6.10
CA ARG A 244 8.57 -20.43 -4.89
C ARG A 244 7.92 -19.94 -3.61
N ALA A 245 6.85 -19.15 -3.69
CA ALA A 245 6.21 -18.59 -2.52
C ALA A 245 5.41 -19.67 -1.78
N ASP A 246 5.80 -19.97 -0.55
CA ASP A 246 5.09 -20.89 0.34
C ASP A 246 3.75 -20.31 0.78
N ALA A 247 3.69 -18.99 0.96
CA ALA A 247 2.46 -18.24 1.25
C ALA A 247 2.31 -17.02 0.33
N ILE A 248 1.12 -16.83 -0.24
CA ILE A 248 0.81 -15.69 -1.12
C ILE A 248 -0.36 -14.91 -0.50
N ALA A 249 -0.17 -13.61 -0.32
CA ALA A 249 -1.20 -12.73 0.23
C ALA A 249 -1.43 -11.51 -0.68
N THR A 250 -2.62 -10.95 -0.58
CA THR A 250 -2.98 -9.65 -1.17
C THR A 250 -3.84 -8.87 -0.19
N ASP A 251 -4.01 -7.59 -0.38
CA ASP A 251 -4.90 -6.76 0.44
C ASP A 251 -6.37 -6.84 0.03
N SER A 252 -6.71 -7.32 -1.17
CA SER A 252 -8.10 -7.53 -1.58
C SER A 252 -8.24 -8.57 -2.71
N LEU A 253 -8.77 -9.75 -2.37
CA LEU A 253 -9.10 -10.77 -3.38
C LEU A 253 -10.19 -10.31 -4.36
N PRO A 254 -11.29 -9.64 -3.92
CA PRO A 254 -12.27 -9.09 -4.85
C PRO A 254 -11.66 -8.12 -5.87
N GLN A 255 -10.65 -7.34 -5.47
CA GLN A 255 -9.98 -6.43 -6.39
C GLN A 255 -9.03 -7.15 -7.33
N VAL A 256 -8.37 -8.24 -6.92
CA VAL A 256 -7.62 -9.12 -7.82
C VAL A 256 -8.56 -9.69 -8.89
N ASP A 257 -9.72 -10.20 -8.50
CA ASP A 257 -10.69 -10.83 -9.40
C ASP A 257 -11.40 -9.84 -10.34
N ALA A 258 -11.39 -8.56 -10.00
CA ALA A 258 -12.00 -7.49 -10.79
C ALA A 258 -11.10 -6.97 -11.93
N TYR A 259 -9.82 -7.37 -11.98
CA TYR A 259 -8.95 -7.02 -13.10
C TYR A 259 -9.39 -7.75 -14.38
N ASP A 260 -9.34 -7.04 -15.50
CA ASP A 260 -9.60 -7.56 -16.84
C ASP A 260 -8.39 -8.28 -17.46
N ARG A 261 -7.25 -8.23 -16.77
CA ARG A 261 -5.99 -8.86 -17.15
C ARG A 261 -5.59 -9.97 -16.17
N PRO A 262 -5.00 -11.08 -16.65
CA PRO A 262 -4.48 -12.13 -15.78
C PRO A 262 -3.45 -11.59 -14.79
N TYR A 263 -3.75 -11.75 -13.50
CA TYR A 263 -2.88 -11.38 -12.41
C TYR A 263 -1.63 -12.28 -12.33
N ILE A 264 -0.53 -11.79 -11.72
CA ILE A 264 0.73 -12.54 -11.65
C ILE A 264 0.57 -13.93 -11.01
N ALA A 265 -0.21 -14.01 -9.94
CA ALA A 265 -0.65 -15.26 -9.32
C ALA A 265 -2.10 -15.56 -9.77
N SER A 266 -2.22 -16.32 -10.86
CA SER A 266 -3.50 -16.74 -11.46
C SER A 266 -3.65 -18.27 -11.42
N GLY A 267 -4.81 -18.79 -11.82
CA GLY A 267 -5.06 -20.24 -11.83
C GLY A 267 -4.90 -20.86 -10.44
N ALA A 268 -4.04 -21.89 -10.31
CA ALA A 268 -3.80 -22.57 -9.04
C ALA A 268 -3.18 -21.65 -7.97
N ASP A 269 -2.36 -20.67 -8.38
CA ASP A 269 -1.74 -19.73 -7.43
C ASP A 269 -2.75 -18.73 -6.88
N ARG A 270 -3.76 -18.38 -7.69
CA ARG A 270 -4.89 -17.58 -7.20
C ARG A 270 -5.67 -18.32 -6.12
N GLU A 271 -5.82 -19.64 -6.20
CA GLU A 271 -6.52 -20.44 -5.17
C GLU A 271 -5.74 -20.51 -3.85
N ARG A 272 -4.41 -20.38 -3.91
CA ARG A 272 -3.51 -20.32 -2.74
C ARG A 272 -3.49 -18.94 -2.06
N MET A 273 -3.91 -17.89 -2.76
CA MET A 273 -3.80 -16.51 -2.29
C MET A 273 -4.84 -16.19 -1.22
N VAL A 274 -4.40 -15.56 -0.12
CA VAL A 274 -5.25 -15.11 0.99
C VAL A 274 -5.31 -13.59 1.10
N GLU A 275 -6.34 -13.06 1.77
CA GLU A 275 -6.37 -11.64 2.14
C GLU A 275 -5.47 -11.36 3.36
N LEU A 276 -4.79 -10.22 3.37
CA LEU A 276 -3.96 -9.77 4.50
C LEU A 276 -4.80 -9.64 5.79
N ALA A 277 -6.07 -9.26 5.69
CA ALA A 277 -6.99 -9.26 6.82
C ALA A 277 -7.13 -10.66 7.46
N ALA A 278 -7.20 -11.72 6.65
CA ALA A 278 -7.28 -13.09 7.13
C ALA A 278 -5.96 -13.54 7.78
N VAL A 279 -4.81 -13.05 7.29
CA VAL A 279 -3.50 -13.30 7.93
C VAL A 279 -3.42 -12.61 9.30
N LEU A 280 -3.93 -11.38 9.43
CA LEU A 280 -3.94 -10.68 10.72
C LEU A 280 -4.88 -11.35 11.74
N GLU A 281 -6.01 -11.90 11.30
CA GLU A 281 -6.94 -12.65 12.15
C GLU A 281 -6.40 -14.04 12.52
N ASN A 282 -5.79 -14.72 11.56
CA ASN A 282 -5.18 -16.03 11.72
C ASN A 282 -3.78 -16.07 11.07
N PRO A 283 -2.71 -15.85 11.85
CA PRO A 283 -1.34 -15.87 11.35
C PRO A 283 -0.93 -17.18 10.66
N ASP A 284 -1.57 -18.30 10.97
CA ASP A 284 -1.30 -19.61 10.35
C ASP A 284 -1.63 -19.64 8.84
N CYS A 285 -2.41 -18.68 8.33
CA CYS A 285 -2.68 -18.49 6.91
C CYS A 285 -1.52 -17.79 6.16
N GLY A 286 -0.57 -17.20 6.89
CA GLY A 286 0.62 -16.55 6.34
C GLY A 286 1.84 -17.45 6.40
N ARG A 287 2.92 -16.95 6.99
CA ARG A 287 4.17 -17.69 7.22
C ARG A 287 3.95 -18.81 8.24
N GLN A 288 4.39 -20.03 7.92
CA GLN A 288 4.33 -21.18 8.84
C GLN A 288 5.71 -21.63 9.32
N HIS A 289 6.76 -21.45 8.50
CA HIS A 289 8.13 -21.81 8.83
C HIS A 289 9.11 -20.64 8.59
N VAL A 290 10.26 -20.71 9.27
CA VAL A 290 11.31 -19.70 9.17
C VAL A 290 11.91 -19.62 7.77
N ASP A 291 11.97 -20.74 7.06
CA ASP A 291 12.54 -20.82 5.71
C ASP A 291 11.52 -20.50 4.60
N ASP A 292 10.24 -20.28 4.95
CA ASP A 292 9.19 -19.98 3.97
C ASP A 292 9.52 -18.70 3.20
N ILE A 293 9.31 -18.71 1.89
CA ILE A 293 9.25 -17.48 1.10
C ILE A 293 7.80 -17.01 1.14
N THR A 294 7.58 -15.75 1.54
CA THR A 294 6.24 -15.15 1.55
C THR A 294 6.15 -14.07 0.50
N LEU A 295 5.05 -14.01 -0.24
CA LEU A 295 4.80 -13.02 -1.28
C LEU A 295 3.53 -12.23 -0.97
N PHE A 296 3.66 -10.90 -0.89
CA PHE A 296 2.54 -9.98 -0.82
C PHE A 296 2.40 -9.19 -2.12
N CYS A 297 1.26 -9.35 -2.80
CA CYS A 297 0.95 -8.63 -4.02
C CYS A 297 -0.09 -7.53 -3.74
N SER A 298 0.36 -6.28 -3.61
CA SER A 298 -0.48 -5.15 -3.24
C SER A 298 -1.36 -4.69 -4.39
N VAL A 299 -2.69 -4.68 -4.21
CA VAL A 299 -3.67 -4.15 -5.16
C VAL A 299 -4.27 -2.82 -4.74
N GLY A 300 -4.26 -2.52 -3.44
CA GLY A 300 -4.95 -1.39 -2.86
C GLY A 300 -6.37 -1.74 -2.42
N LEU A 301 -6.52 -2.06 -1.13
CA LEU A 301 -7.80 -2.23 -0.47
C LEU A 301 -8.52 -0.88 -0.39
N ALA A 302 -9.65 -0.78 -1.07
CA ALA A 302 -10.52 0.39 -1.01
C ALA A 302 -10.94 0.70 0.43
N GLY A 303 -11.22 1.96 0.74
CA GLY A 303 -11.59 2.38 2.08
C GLY A 303 -10.40 2.63 3.01
N THR A 304 -9.21 2.08 2.75
CA THR A 304 -7.99 2.40 3.53
C THR A 304 -7.63 3.88 3.45
N GLU A 305 -7.84 4.49 2.29
CA GLU A 305 -7.71 5.94 2.09
C GLU A 305 -8.74 6.75 2.89
N VAL A 306 -9.96 6.24 3.06
CA VAL A 306 -11.02 6.88 3.86
C VAL A 306 -10.66 6.82 5.35
N VAL A 307 -10.22 5.65 5.82
CA VAL A 307 -9.74 5.43 7.20
C VAL A 307 -8.58 6.36 7.51
N LEU A 308 -7.58 6.43 6.62
CA LEU A 308 -6.45 7.34 6.80
C LEU A 308 -6.88 8.83 6.73
N GLY A 309 -7.79 9.16 5.81
CA GLY A 309 -8.36 10.51 5.68
C GLY A 309 -9.06 10.96 6.96
N LYS A 310 -9.87 10.08 7.58
CA LYS A 310 -10.51 10.32 8.88
C LYS A 310 -9.48 10.71 9.94
N ARG A 311 -8.39 9.93 10.06
CA ARG A 311 -7.32 10.19 11.04
C ARG A 311 -6.63 11.53 10.81
N PHE A 312 -6.44 11.95 9.55
CA PHE A 312 -5.91 13.27 9.27
C PHE A 312 -6.90 14.38 9.65
N LEU A 313 -8.16 14.26 9.27
CA LEU A 313 -9.18 15.27 9.57
C LEU A 313 -9.35 15.50 11.09
N GLU A 314 -9.35 14.42 11.89
CA GLU A 314 -9.39 14.49 13.36
C GLU A 314 -8.23 15.29 13.97
N ARG A 315 -7.09 15.39 13.29
CA ARG A 315 -5.88 16.10 13.74
C ARG A 315 -5.85 17.57 13.33
N PHE A 316 -6.74 17.97 12.43
CA PHE A 316 -6.88 19.35 11.96
C PHE A 316 -8.18 20.02 12.43
N ALA A 317 -9.09 19.27 13.06
CA ALA A 317 -10.21 19.79 13.85
C ALA A 317 -9.73 20.38 15.19
#